data_AF-A0A1I2W7D7-F1
#
_entry.id   AF-A0A1I2W7D7-F1
#
_cell.length_a   1.000
_cell.length_b   1.000
_cell.length_c   1.000
_cell.angle_alpha   90.00
_cell.angle_beta   90.00
_cell.angle_gamma   90.00
#
_symmetry.space_group_name_H-M   'P 1'
#
loop_
_entity.id
_entity.type
_entity.pdbx_description
1 polymer ?
#
loop_
_entity_poly.entity_id
_entity_poly.type
_entity_poly.pdbx_seq_one_letter_code
_entity_poly.pdbx_strand_id
1 'polypeptide(L)'
;MTMPKTDTRRYVVYGDLNCPYSYALHERLKALNLLSKVDYRLVEHAQDIGLYGNTPDMLAELASDVFSVRSSAGEISIALPPERPDSRFAILCVIAAAQIDDEKALIFRDLFYKAMWVEGMDIASPTVIFDCLEAAGLPTELSIDMDAEEILEEWQDRWENSKTGSRVPIIFSPDQRKLIGLASVSEIEAFFAGEDNKVEYDSRKMCKYSEHHTIAVFASEGLAPVWQLIDALRGDYNILLPATLNDLKQQLESAEQTPDLVLIHATDDWLNNLLYCQRLIQNMKNTFIPIALIGAENDDQQELQAYAHGASDYLIKDRAAGITRARISMMLELKRSRDFLERSARIDGLTGVNNRREFEKTLEMEWRRSARTRQPLSLIMLDVDHFKAFNDRYGHLAGDSCLRRIAGAMQTTVNRSHDAVCRYGGEEFVILLPETDQKGAERVAQTIRQQIMLLGITHDRSSTGLVVTASQGVATLIPSSCNSPNELVESADRALYKAKSTQRNCVVAA
;
A
#
# COMPACT_ATOMS: atom_id res chain seq x y z
N MET A 1 31.97 24.28 -26.31
CA MET A 1 31.54 23.05 -27.02
C MET A 1 32.45 21.90 -26.59
N THR A 2 32.18 21.36 -25.42
CA THR A 2 32.76 20.11 -24.93
C THR A 2 31.78 19.01 -25.33
N MET A 3 32.23 18.07 -26.17
CA MET A 3 31.44 16.89 -26.51
C MET A 3 31.19 16.03 -25.26
N PRO A 4 30.04 15.35 -25.17
CA PRO A 4 29.72 14.51 -24.02
C PRO A 4 30.63 13.27 -24.02
N LYS A 5 31.17 12.92 -22.85
CA LYS A 5 31.80 11.61 -22.63
C LYS A 5 30.70 10.55 -22.66
N THR A 6 30.39 10.02 -23.84
CA THR A 6 29.54 8.86 -24.02
C THR A 6 30.30 7.60 -23.62
N ASP A 7 30.24 7.22 -22.34
CA ASP A 7 30.70 5.92 -21.86
C ASP A 7 29.65 4.85 -22.21
N THR A 8 29.67 4.38 -23.47
CA THR A 8 28.65 3.50 -24.09
C THR A 8 28.69 2.04 -23.64
N ARG A 9 29.18 1.72 -22.44
CA ARG A 9 29.20 0.35 -21.89
C ARG A 9 28.78 0.26 -20.41
N ARG A 10 27.89 1.15 -19.96
CA ARG A 10 27.35 1.09 -18.60
C ARG A 10 26.10 0.23 -18.54
N TYR A 11 26.07 -0.65 -17.55
CA TYR A 11 24.86 -1.35 -17.14
C TYR A 11 23.93 -0.33 -16.50
N VAL A 12 22.62 -0.44 -16.68
CA VAL A 12 21.66 0.46 -16.04
C VAL A 12 20.98 -0.30 -14.90
N VAL A 13 21.03 0.24 -13.69
CA VAL A 13 20.32 -0.32 -12.53
C VAL A 13 19.13 0.57 -12.23
N TYR A 14 17.95 -0.02 -12.08
CA TYR A 14 16.80 0.63 -11.47
C TYR A 14 16.61 0.06 -10.07
N GLY A 15 16.55 0.92 -9.06
CA GLY A 15 16.31 0.52 -7.68
C GLY A 15 15.66 1.64 -6.87
N ASP A 16 15.16 1.29 -5.70
CA ASP A 16 14.47 2.23 -4.80
C ASP A 16 15.24 2.32 -3.48
N LEU A 17 15.28 3.50 -2.85
CA LEU A 17 15.86 3.69 -1.52
C LEU A 17 15.06 2.94 -0.45
N ASN A 18 13.75 2.83 -0.65
CA ASN A 18 12.79 2.17 0.25
C ASN A 18 12.49 0.72 -0.16
N CYS A 19 13.46 0.06 -0.80
CA CYS A 19 13.38 -1.36 -1.13
C CYS A 19 14.56 -2.12 -0.52
N PRO A 20 14.32 -3.12 0.36
CA PRO A 20 15.41 -3.85 1.01
C PRO A 20 16.21 -4.70 0.00
N TYR A 21 15.56 -5.18 -1.07
CA TYR A 21 16.24 -5.87 -2.17
C TYR A 21 17.19 -4.94 -2.94
N SER A 22 16.81 -3.66 -3.10
CA SER A 22 17.66 -2.66 -3.77
C SER A 22 18.88 -2.33 -2.92
N TYR A 23 18.70 -2.18 -1.60
CA TYR A 23 19.82 -2.05 -0.66
C TYR A 23 20.77 -3.25 -0.73
N ALA A 24 20.22 -4.46 -0.68
CA ALA A 24 21.00 -5.69 -0.76
C ALA A 24 21.77 -5.81 -2.09
N LEU A 25 21.13 -5.42 -3.20
CA LEU A 25 21.81 -5.38 -4.50
C LEU A 25 22.93 -4.33 -4.52
N HIS A 26 22.68 -3.13 -3.99
CA HIS A 26 23.68 -2.06 -3.89
C HIS A 26 24.91 -2.52 -3.09
N GLU A 27 24.73 -3.16 -1.93
CA GLU A 27 25.84 -3.68 -1.12
C GLU A 27 26.62 -4.80 -1.84
N ARG A 28 25.94 -5.68 -2.59
CA ARG A 28 26.64 -6.69 -3.43
C ARG A 28 27.46 -6.05 -4.55
N LEU A 29 26.88 -5.09 -5.27
CA LEU A 29 27.59 -4.36 -6.32
C LEU A 29 28.80 -3.61 -5.75
N LYS A 30 28.68 -3.06 -4.55
CA LYS A 30 29.77 -2.39 -3.83
C LYS A 30 30.88 -3.36 -3.45
N ALA A 31 30.53 -4.49 -2.81
CA ALA A 31 31.49 -5.53 -2.43
C ALA A 31 32.27 -6.08 -3.64
N LEU A 32 31.61 -6.18 -4.80
CA LEU A 32 32.20 -6.62 -6.06
C LEU A 32 32.95 -5.51 -6.83
N ASN A 33 33.02 -4.28 -6.32
CA ASN A 33 33.58 -3.11 -7.02
C ASN A 33 32.95 -2.87 -8.41
N LEU A 34 31.63 -3.13 -8.53
CA LEU A 34 30.85 -2.96 -9.76
C LEU A 34 30.07 -1.64 -9.80
N LEU A 35 30.00 -0.88 -8.70
CA LEU A 35 29.25 0.38 -8.65
C LEU A 35 29.70 1.41 -9.69
N SER A 36 30.99 1.44 -10.06
CA SER A 36 31.51 2.33 -11.10
C SER A 36 31.16 1.90 -12.52
N LYS A 37 30.66 0.67 -12.71
CA LYS A 37 30.25 0.11 -14.01
C LYS A 37 28.75 0.24 -14.28
N VAL A 38 27.99 0.72 -13.29
CA VAL A 38 26.54 0.87 -13.38
C VAL A 38 26.13 2.33 -13.38
N ASP A 39 25.14 2.66 -14.20
CA ASP A 39 24.33 3.86 -14.10
C ASP A 39 23.13 3.52 -13.20
N TYR A 40 23.19 3.96 -11.94
CA TYR A 40 22.19 3.59 -10.92
C TYR A 40 21.10 4.66 -10.83
N ARG A 41 19.94 4.33 -11.39
CA ARG A 41 18.76 5.19 -11.50
C ARG A 41 17.78 4.85 -10.39
N LEU A 42 17.47 5.85 -9.58
CA LEU A 42 16.52 5.68 -8.49
C LEU A 42 15.08 5.87 -9.01
N VAL A 43 14.19 4.97 -8.59
CA VAL A 43 12.77 4.97 -8.94
C VAL A 43 11.93 4.67 -7.71
N GLU A 44 10.63 4.96 -7.79
CA GLU A 44 9.66 4.62 -6.76
C GLU A 44 9.00 3.29 -7.13
N HIS A 45 9.31 2.20 -6.41
CA HIS A 45 8.67 0.91 -6.65
C HIS A 45 7.16 0.93 -6.30
N ALA A 46 6.77 1.81 -5.38
CA ALA A 46 5.37 2.12 -5.11
C ALA A 46 5.23 3.56 -4.61
N GLN A 47 4.75 4.42 -5.50
CA GLN A 47 4.58 5.86 -5.31
C GLN A 47 3.57 6.22 -4.20
N ASP A 48 2.74 5.26 -3.78
CA ASP A 48 1.72 5.41 -2.75
C ASP A 48 2.16 4.98 -1.34
N ILE A 49 3.40 4.48 -1.17
CA ILE A 49 3.90 4.01 0.15
C ILE A 49 3.85 5.13 1.19
N GLY A 50 4.11 6.40 0.83
CA GLY A 50 4.02 7.52 1.77
C GLY A 50 2.62 7.74 2.38
N LEU A 51 1.57 7.14 1.79
CA LEU A 51 0.17 7.30 2.22
C LEU A 51 -0.31 6.13 3.11
N TYR A 52 0.26 4.93 2.97
CA TYR A 52 -0.17 3.70 3.68
C TYR A 52 0.96 2.87 4.31
N GLY A 53 2.22 3.30 4.18
CA GLY A 53 3.42 2.52 4.52
C GLY A 53 3.50 2.06 5.97
N ASN A 54 2.79 2.74 6.87
CA ASN A 54 2.76 2.45 8.31
C ASN A 54 1.52 1.68 8.76
N THR A 55 0.71 1.17 7.83
CA THR A 55 -0.37 0.24 8.19
C THR A 55 0.21 -1.10 8.68
N PRO A 56 -0.46 -1.83 9.59
CA PRO A 56 0.02 -3.12 10.08
C PRO A 56 0.35 -4.13 8.96
N ASP A 57 -0.50 -4.19 7.93
CA ASP A 57 -0.30 -5.03 6.75
C ASP A 57 1.02 -4.67 6.02
N MET A 58 1.27 -3.39 5.76
CA MET A 58 2.48 -2.94 5.05
C MET A 58 3.75 -3.11 5.88
N LEU A 59 3.68 -2.96 7.20
CA LEU A 59 4.79 -3.26 8.10
C LEU A 59 5.08 -4.76 8.18
N ALA A 60 4.05 -5.60 8.09
CA ALA A 60 4.21 -7.05 7.97
C ALA A 60 4.85 -7.44 6.62
N GLU A 61 4.44 -6.82 5.51
CA GLU A 61 5.10 -6.97 4.20
C GLU A 61 6.58 -6.55 4.25
N LEU A 62 6.87 -5.41 4.87
CA LEU A 62 8.24 -4.91 5.04
C LEU A 62 9.10 -5.86 5.89
N ALA A 63 8.56 -6.37 7.00
CA ALA A 63 9.24 -7.34 7.85
C ALA A 63 9.56 -8.63 7.09
N SER A 64 8.62 -9.07 6.26
CA SER A 64 8.78 -10.20 5.36
C SER A 64 9.91 -9.98 4.34
N ASP A 65 9.92 -8.83 3.67
CA ASP A 65 10.94 -8.52 2.67
C ASP A 65 12.34 -8.45 3.30
N VAL A 66 12.47 -7.83 4.47
CA VAL A 66 13.72 -7.80 5.24
C VAL A 66 14.17 -9.20 5.65
N PHE A 67 13.25 -10.07 6.08
CA PHE A 67 13.58 -11.46 6.37
C PHE A 67 14.06 -12.22 5.13
N SER A 68 13.40 -12.00 3.99
CA SER A 68 13.78 -12.62 2.70
C SER A 68 15.19 -12.23 2.28
N VAL A 69 15.57 -10.97 2.49
CA VAL A 69 16.95 -10.50 2.29
C VAL A 69 17.90 -11.18 3.26
N ARG A 70 17.61 -11.24 4.56
CA ARG A 70 18.48 -11.92 5.55
C ARG A 70 18.72 -13.39 5.22
N SER A 71 17.71 -14.07 4.67
CA SER A 71 17.80 -15.47 4.27
C SER A 71 18.58 -15.67 2.97
N SER A 72 18.37 -14.80 1.98
CA SER A 72 18.95 -14.92 0.63
C SER A 72 20.30 -14.20 0.46
N ALA A 73 20.64 -13.33 1.40
CA ALA A 73 21.83 -12.50 1.44
C ALA A 73 22.30 -12.33 2.89
N GLY A 74 22.57 -13.45 3.57
CA GLY A 74 22.99 -13.46 4.98
C GLY A 74 24.31 -12.73 5.26
N GLU A 75 25.08 -12.42 4.22
CA GLU A 75 26.28 -11.58 4.29
C GLU A 75 25.99 -10.08 4.46
N ILE A 76 24.76 -9.63 4.22
CA ILE A 76 24.37 -8.21 4.25
C ILE A 76 23.72 -7.88 5.60
N SER A 77 24.27 -6.89 6.29
CA SER A 77 23.67 -6.37 7.52
C SER A 77 22.44 -5.52 7.18
N ILE A 78 21.26 -5.99 7.59
CA ILE A 78 19.98 -5.30 7.42
C ILE A 78 19.12 -5.39 8.69
N ALA A 79 18.62 -4.24 9.14
CA ALA A 79 17.67 -4.06 10.22
C ALA A 79 16.24 -3.95 9.68
N LEU A 80 15.26 -4.30 10.51
CA LEU A 80 13.86 -3.99 10.22
C LEU A 80 13.60 -2.57 10.73
N PRO A 81 13.35 -1.58 9.86
CA PRO A 81 13.01 -0.24 10.29
C PRO A 81 11.62 -0.22 10.99
N PRO A 82 11.40 0.73 11.91
CA PRO A 82 10.12 0.84 12.64
C PRO A 82 8.97 1.32 11.75
N GLU A 83 9.27 2.00 10.65
CA GLU A 83 8.32 2.55 9.70
C GLU A 83 8.84 2.45 8.26
N ARG A 84 7.93 2.65 7.29
CA ARG A 84 8.27 2.64 5.88
C ARG A 84 8.09 4.05 5.27
N PRO A 85 9.14 4.87 5.25
CA PRO A 85 9.05 6.26 4.83
C PRO A 85 8.90 6.42 3.32
N ASP A 86 8.40 7.58 2.87
CA ASP A 86 8.40 7.94 1.46
C ASP A 86 9.86 8.12 0.95
N SER A 87 10.19 7.55 -0.21
CA SER A 87 11.53 7.70 -0.81
C SER A 87 11.62 8.84 -1.82
N ARG A 88 10.51 9.41 -2.32
CA ARG A 88 10.54 10.36 -3.44
C ARG A 88 11.45 11.56 -3.19
N PHE A 89 11.29 12.21 -2.04
CA PHE A 89 12.08 13.40 -1.72
C PHE A 89 13.57 13.07 -1.56
N ALA A 90 13.89 11.96 -0.89
CA ALA A 90 15.27 11.49 -0.76
C ALA A 90 15.90 11.17 -2.13
N ILE A 91 15.12 10.57 -3.05
CA ILE A 91 15.54 10.29 -4.42
C ILE A 91 15.88 11.58 -5.17
N LEU A 92 15.01 12.59 -5.08
CA LEU A 92 15.25 13.91 -5.70
C LEU A 92 16.52 14.56 -5.12
N CYS A 93 16.77 14.45 -3.82
CA CYS A 93 18.02 14.92 -3.22
C CYS A 93 19.25 14.20 -3.82
N VAL A 94 19.19 12.89 -4.04
CA VAL A 94 20.30 12.14 -4.67
C VAL A 94 20.52 12.59 -6.13
N ILE A 95 19.44 12.82 -6.89
CA ILE A 95 19.53 13.32 -8.27
C ILE A 95 20.17 14.72 -8.29
N ALA A 96 19.69 15.62 -7.44
CA ALA A 96 20.25 16.98 -7.33
C ALA A 96 21.72 16.95 -6.87
N ALA A 97 22.09 16.04 -5.95
CA ALA A 97 23.48 15.85 -5.55
C ALA A 97 24.38 15.39 -6.71
N ALA A 98 23.89 14.50 -7.58
CA ALA A 98 24.63 14.01 -8.74
C ALA A 98 24.91 15.13 -9.76
N GLN A 99 23.98 16.07 -9.93
CA GLN A 99 24.20 17.26 -10.77
C GLN A 99 25.33 18.17 -10.25
N ILE A 100 25.62 18.12 -8.94
CA ILE A 100 26.71 18.89 -8.31
C ILE A 100 28.02 18.09 -8.38
N ASP A 101 28.02 16.85 -7.90
CA ASP A 101 29.19 15.98 -7.80
C ASP A 101 28.76 14.50 -7.79
N ASP A 102 28.97 13.83 -8.92
CA ASP A 102 28.63 12.41 -9.12
C ASP A 102 29.28 11.49 -8.08
N GLU A 103 30.54 11.73 -7.67
CA GLU A 103 31.25 10.85 -6.74
C GLU A 103 30.68 11.00 -5.32
N LYS A 104 30.37 12.23 -4.91
CA LYS A 104 29.74 12.47 -3.61
C LYS A 104 28.29 12.00 -3.58
N ALA A 105 27.56 12.07 -4.69
CA ALA A 105 26.21 11.53 -4.78
C ALA A 105 26.17 10.00 -4.54
N LEU A 106 27.22 9.26 -4.94
CA LEU A 106 27.35 7.84 -4.62
C LEU A 106 27.51 7.61 -3.11
N ILE A 107 28.33 8.42 -2.44
CA ILE A 107 28.51 8.37 -0.98
C ILE A 107 27.19 8.72 -0.29
N PHE A 108 26.51 9.76 -0.77
CA PHE A 108 25.24 10.21 -0.23
C PHE A 108 24.14 9.15 -0.33
N ARG A 109 24.04 8.46 -1.48
CA ARG A 109 23.14 7.30 -1.64
C ARG A 109 23.49 6.18 -0.66
N ASP A 110 24.77 5.88 -0.48
CA ASP A 110 25.23 4.86 0.47
C ASP A 110 24.82 5.19 1.92
N LEU A 111 24.89 6.47 2.29
CA LEU A 111 24.47 6.96 3.59
C LEU A 111 22.96 6.84 3.78
N PHE A 112 22.14 7.18 2.78
CA PHE A 112 20.69 6.96 2.86
C PHE A 112 20.32 5.49 3.04
N TYR A 113 20.98 4.60 2.29
CA TYR A 113 20.76 3.17 2.45
C TYR A 113 21.11 2.69 3.86
N LYS A 114 22.22 3.16 4.44
CA LYS A 114 22.60 2.83 5.83
C LYS A 114 21.64 3.42 6.85
N ALA A 115 21.27 4.70 6.71
CA ALA A 115 20.31 5.36 7.58
C ALA A 115 19.00 4.57 7.65
N MET A 116 18.46 4.18 6.50
CA MET A 116 17.22 3.39 6.42
C MET A 116 17.40 1.95 6.91
N TRP A 117 18.33 1.20 6.33
CA TRP A 117 18.36 -0.26 6.43
C TRP A 117 19.32 -0.81 7.48
N VAL A 118 20.12 0.05 8.12
CA VAL A 118 20.99 -0.34 9.24
C VAL A 118 20.57 0.38 10.50
N GLU A 119 20.32 1.68 10.41
CA GLU A 119 20.04 2.54 11.57
C GLU A 119 18.54 2.69 11.84
N GLY A 120 17.66 2.35 10.88
CA GLY A 120 16.21 2.43 11.02
C GLY A 120 15.67 3.86 11.05
N MET A 121 16.37 4.79 10.41
CA MET A 121 16.01 6.20 10.33
C MET A 121 15.07 6.49 9.17
N ASP A 122 14.19 7.48 9.36
CA ASP A 122 13.31 8.01 8.33
C ASP A 122 14.09 8.86 7.32
N ILE A 123 14.28 8.35 6.11
CA ILE A 123 14.97 9.05 5.02
C ILE A 123 14.17 10.21 4.41
N ALA A 124 12.89 10.36 4.74
CA ALA A 124 12.09 11.55 4.41
C ALA A 124 12.28 12.68 5.44
N SER A 125 12.91 12.40 6.59
CA SER A 125 13.16 13.38 7.63
C SER A 125 14.20 14.42 7.20
N PRO A 126 13.90 15.73 7.30
CA PRO A 126 14.86 16.79 6.98
C PRO A 126 16.17 16.70 7.74
N THR A 127 16.13 16.22 9.00
CA THR A 127 17.33 16.06 9.83
C THR A 127 18.25 14.97 9.28
N VAL A 128 17.68 13.82 8.90
CA VAL A 128 18.44 12.68 8.34
C VAL A 128 19.07 13.07 7.01
N ILE A 129 18.33 13.81 6.18
CA ILE A 129 18.84 14.33 4.90
C ILE A 129 20.00 15.29 5.13
N PHE A 130 19.86 16.24 6.07
CA PHE A 130 20.92 17.19 6.43
C PHE A 130 22.19 16.46 6.89
N ASP A 131 22.06 15.52 7.83
CA ASP A 131 23.19 14.77 8.39
C ASP A 131 23.91 13.97 7.31
N CYS A 132 23.15 13.34 6.39
CA CYS A 132 23.71 12.60 5.27
C CYS A 132 24.42 13.52 4.25
N LEU A 133 23.89 14.71 3.98
CA LEU A 133 24.54 15.69 3.09
C LEU A 133 25.86 16.19 3.66
N GLU A 134 25.88 16.53 4.95
CA GLU A 134 27.08 16.97 5.66
C GLU A 134 28.14 15.86 5.63
N ALA A 135 27.75 14.62 5.97
CA ALA A 135 28.65 13.47 5.96
C ALA A 135 29.19 13.12 4.56
N ALA A 136 28.42 13.36 3.49
CA ALA A 136 28.86 13.21 2.11
C ALA A 136 29.75 14.37 1.63
N GLY A 137 29.88 15.45 2.41
CA GLY A 137 30.60 16.66 2.01
C GLY A 137 29.92 17.43 0.88
N LEU A 138 28.59 17.35 0.81
CA LEU A 138 27.72 18.09 -0.10
C LEU A 138 27.17 19.36 0.56
N PRO A 139 26.68 20.35 -0.21
CA PRO A 139 25.94 21.47 0.35
C PRO A 139 24.74 20.99 1.18
N THR A 140 24.56 21.53 2.38
CA THR A 140 23.45 21.19 3.28
C THR A 140 22.09 21.74 2.80
N GLU A 141 22.11 22.64 1.82
CA GLU A 141 20.94 23.07 1.07
C GLU A 141 21.10 22.65 -0.39
N LEU A 142 20.25 21.74 -0.85
CA LEU A 142 20.13 21.37 -2.26
C LEU A 142 18.95 22.11 -2.89
N SER A 143 19.18 22.69 -4.06
CA SER A 143 18.09 23.18 -4.90
C SER A 143 17.55 22.01 -5.71
N ILE A 144 16.36 21.52 -5.36
CA ILE A 144 15.61 20.60 -6.22
C ILE A 144 14.89 21.48 -7.24
N ASP A 145 15.40 21.52 -8.46
CA ASP A 145 14.81 22.24 -9.57
C ASP A 145 13.99 21.32 -10.47
N MET A 146 13.39 21.91 -11.51
CA MET A 146 12.57 21.17 -12.48
C MET A 146 13.38 20.08 -13.20
N ASP A 147 14.69 20.25 -13.35
CA ASP A 147 15.54 19.29 -14.05
C ASP A 147 15.65 17.97 -13.25
N ALA A 148 15.74 18.04 -11.92
CA ALA A 148 15.76 16.85 -11.07
C ALA A 148 14.42 16.08 -11.10
N GLU A 149 13.29 16.79 -11.14
CA GLU A 149 11.96 16.16 -11.27
C GLU A 149 11.78 15.51 -12.64
N GLU A 150 12.17 16.18 -13.73
CA GLU A 150 12.08 15.64 -15.10
C GLU A 150 12.95 14.39 -15.27
N ILE A 151 14.14 14.36 -14.66
CA ILE A 151 15.01 13.17 -14.64
C ILE A 151 14.33 12.00 -13.93
N LEU A 152 13.72 12.24 -12.76
CA LEU A 152 13.02 11.19 -12.01
C LEU A 152 11.83 10.65 -12.83
N GLU A 153 11.04 11.52 -13.43
CA GLU A 153 9.91 11.13 -14.29
C GLU A 153 10.38 10.31 -15.49
N GLU A 154 11.47 10.70 -16.17
CA GLU A 154 12.05 9.95 -17.28
C GLU A 154 12.50 8.55 -16.83
N TRP A 155 13.15 8.44 -15.67
CA TRP A 155 13.60 7.16 -15.13
C TRP A 155 12.43 6.27 -14.74
N GLN A 156 11.41 6.85 -14.10
CA GLN A 156 10.19 6.17 -13.70
C GLN A 156 9.44 5.62 -14.93
N ASP A 157 9.21 6.45 -15.94
CA ASP A 157 8.54 6.05 -17.19
C ASP A 157 9.27 4.90 -17.89
N ARG A 158 10.60 4.95 -17.95
CA ARG A 158 11.41 3.88 -18.56
C ARG A 158 11.33 2.58 -17.78
N TRP A 159 11.33 2.66 -16.46
CA TRP A 159 11.20 1.49 -15.59
C TRP A 159 9.82 0.86 -15.70
N GLU A 160 8.74 1.65 -15.66
CA GLU A 160 7.36 1.16 -15.79
C GLU A 160 7.10 0.51 -17.17
N ASN A 161 7.61 1.14 -18.24
CA ASN A 161 7.49 0.62 -19.60
C ASN A 161 8.36 -0.62 -19.87
N SER A 162 9.22 -1.03 -18.93
CA SER A 162 10.02 -2.26 -19.06
C SER A 162 9.19 -3.57 -18.96
N LYS A 163 7.87 -3.46 -18.75
CA LYS A 163 6.90 -4.59 -18.69
C LYS A 163 7.25 -5.67 -17.66
N THR A 164 7.91 -5.31 -16.58
CA THR A 164 8.34 -6.26 -15.55
C THR A 164 7.40 -6.34 -14.35
N GLY A 165 6.54 -5.34 -14.13
CA GLY A 165 5.48 -5.37 -13.10
C GLY A 165 5.94 -5.71 -11.68
N SER A 166 7.24 -5.67 -11.41
CA SER A 166 7.86 -6.27 -10.22
C SER A 166 8.47 -5.16 -9.36
N ARG A 167 8.07 -5.07 -8.08
CA ARG A 167 8.57 -4.12 -7.07
C ARG A 167 9.97 -4.48 -6.55
N VAL A 168 10.90 -4.83 -7.45
CA VAL A 168 12.25 -5.32 -7.14
C VAL A 168 13.26 -4.65 -8.06
N PRO A 169 14.54 -4.51 -7.64
CA PRO A 169 15.55 -3.86 -8.47
C PRO A 169 15.84 -4.64 -9.75
N ILE A 170 16.29 -3.94 -10.80
CA ILE A 170 16.56 -4.52 -12.11
C ILE A 170 17.87 -3.97 -12.66
N ILE A 171 18.72 -4.84 -13.21
CA ILE A 171 19.90 -4.46 -13.99
C ILE A 171 19.68 -4.77 -15.46
N PHE A 172 19.87 -3.77 -16.32
CA PHE A 172 19.93 -3.91 -17.77
C PHE A 172 21.38 -3.87 -18.24
N SER A 173 21.75 -4.83 -19.07
CA SER A 173 23.04 -4.81 -19.74
C SER A 173 22.96 -4.03 -21.07
N PRO A 174 24.09 -3.57 -21.62
CA PRO A 174 24.13 -2.90 -22.92
C PRO A 174 23.57 -3.76 -24.08
N ASP A 175 23.63 -5.08 -23.95
CA ASP A 175 23.10 -6.08 -24.90
C ASP A 175 21.66 -6.54 -24.59
N GLN A 176 20.90 -5.74 -23.83
CA GLN A 176 19.47 -5.96 -23.54
C GLN A 176 19.15 -7.21 -22.68
N ARG A 177 20.15 -7.81 -22.03
CA ARG A 177 19.91 -8.81 -20.98
C ARG A 177 19.44 -8.09 -19.72
N LYS A 178 18.64 -8.78 -18.91
CA LYS A 178 18.11 -8.26 -17.65
C LYS A 178 18.42 -9.20 -16.49
N LEU A 179 18.75 -8.64 -15.34
CA LEU A 179 18.86 -9.32 -14.07
C LEU A 179 17.85 -8.68 -13.12
N ILE A 180 16.89 -9.46 -12.61
CA ILE A 180 15.77 -8.96 -11.81
C ILE A 180 15.94 -9.46 -10.37
N GLY A 181 15.69 -8.61 -9.39
CA GLY A 181 15.75 -8.95 -7.96
C GLY A 181 17.17 -9.07 -7.40
N LEU A 182 17.29 -9.85 -6.33
CA LEU A 182 18.52 -10.09 -5.58
C LEU A 182 19.21 -11.39 -6.03
N ALA A 183 19.77 -11.34 -7.24
CA ALA A 183 20.65 -12.39 -7.75
C ALA A 183 21.85 -12.63 -6.83
N SER A 184 22.26 -13.88 -6.68
CA SER A 184 23.45 -14.30 -5.93
C SER A 184 24.72 -13.66 -6.48
N VAL A 185 25.77 -13.62 -5.66
CA VAL A 185 27.08 -13.06 -6.04
C VAL A 185 27.60 -13.67 -7.35
N SER A 186 27.52 -15.00 -7.49
CA SER A 186 27.94 -15.71 -8.70
C SER A 186 27.10 -15.37 -9.94
N GLU A 187 25.80 -15.14 -9.77
CA GLU A 187 24.91 -14.75 -10.87
C GLU A 187 25.20 -13.32 -11.34
N ILE A 188 25.50 -12.41 -10.40
CA ILE A 188 25.93 -11.05 -10.71
C ILE A 188 27.27 -11.09 -11.47
N GLU A 189 28.26 -11.83 -10.97
CA GLU A 189 29.56 -11.96 -11.65
C GLU A 189 29.42 -12.53 -13.07
N ALA A 190 28.65 -13.59 -13.26
CA ALA A 190 28.37 -14.18 -14.57
C ALA A 190 27.66 -13.19 -15.51
N PHE A 191 26.68 -12.44 -15.00
CA PHE A 191 25.93 -11.44 -15.77
C PHE A 191 26.86 -10.31 -16.28
N PHE A 192 27.74 -9.81 -15.41
CA PHE A 192 28.74 -8.79 -15.75
C PHE A 192 29.90 -9.34 -16.60
N ALA A 193 30.14 -10.65 -16.59
CA ALA A 193 31.09 -11.32 -17.48
C ALA A 193 30.56 -11.55 -18.91
N GLY A 194 29.26 -11.30 -19.15
CA GLY A 194 28.64 -11.50 -20.45
C GLY A 194 28.16 -12.92 -20.71
N GLU A 195 28.01 -13.74 -19.66
CA GLU A 195 27.50 -15.09 -19.82
C GLU A 195 26.02 -15.08 -20.21
N ASP A 196 25.69 -15.92 -21.18
CA ASP A 196 24.36 -16.08 -21.79
C ASP A 196 23.48 -17.01 -20.95
N ASN A 197 23.63 -16.93 -19.63
CA ASN A 197 22.68 -17.56 -18.74
C ASN A 197 21.37 -16.81 -18.95
N LYS A 198 20.41 -17.47 -19.61
CA LYS A 198 18.99 -17.12 -19.50
C LYS A 198 18.63 -17.27 -18.02
N VAL A 199 18.97 -16.27 -17.23
CA VAL A 199 18.43 -16.11 -15.90
C VAL A 199 16.99 -15.66 -16.14
N GLU A 200 16.12 -16.61 -16.51
CA GLU A 200 14.68 -16.50 -16.30
C GLU A 200 14.48 -16.49 -14.79
N TYR A 201 14.82 -15.34 -14.21
CA TYR A 201 14.61 -15.07 -12.81
C TYR A 201 13.12 -14.82 -12.65
N ASP A 202 12.44 -15.85 -12.15
CA ASP A 202 11.04 -15.75 -11.78
C ASP A 202 10.95 -14.75 -10.63
N SER A 203 10.46 -13.53 -10.90
CA SER A 203 10.22 -12.50 -9.89
C SER A 203 9.37 -13.01 -8.72
N ARG A 204 8.62 -14.10 -8.94
CA ARG A 204 7.84 -14.85 -7.94
C ARG A 204 8.68 -15.64 -6.92
N LYS A 205 9.96 -15.98 -7.22
CA LYS A 205 10.83 -16.74 -6.29
C LYS A 205 11.46 -15.91 -5.18
N MET A 206 11.47 -14.58 -5.32
CA MET A 206 12.18 -13.67 -4.43
C MET A 206 11.33 -12.90 -3.45
N CYS A 207 10.01 -12.84 -3.68
CA CYS A 207 9.07 -12.60 -2.61
C CYS A 207 8.93 -13.91 -1.80
N LYS A 208 10.03 -14.30 -1.16
CA LYS A 208 10.13 -15.54 -0.41
C LYS A 208 9.65 -15.38 1.02
N TYR A 209 8.80 -14.40 1.27
CA TYR A 209 7.74 -14.47 2.28
C TYR A 209 6.53 -13.73 1.69
N SER A 210 5.66 -14.48 1.03
CA SER A 210 4.25 -14.23 1.31
C SER A 210 4.08 -14.29 2.83
N GLU A 211 3.28 -13.42 3.45
CA GLU A 211 2.44 -13.90 4.56
C GLU A 211 2.04 -15.32 4.18
N HIS A 212 2.39 -16.35 4.96
CA HIS A 212 2.16 -17.72 4.51
C HIS A 212 0.69 -17.82 4.13
N HIS A 213 0.39 -17.80 2.83
CA HIS A 213 -0.97 -17.56 2.39
C HIS A 213 -1.79 -18.68 3.01
N THR A 214 -2.85 -18.27 3.69
CA THR A 214 -3.57 -19.21 4.51
C THR A 214 -4.54 -19.94 3.60
N ILE A 215 -4.27 -21.21 3.30
CA ILE A 215 -5.11 -22.03 2.44
C ILE A 215 -5.92 -22.95 3.33
N ALA A 216 -7.25 -22.81 3.29
CA ALA A 216 -8.15 -23.76 3.94
C ALA A 216 -8.41 -24.93 3.00
N VAL A 217 -8.16 -26.16 3.45
CA VAL A 217 -8.44 -27.39 2.68
C VAL A 217 -9.55 -28.16 3.39
N PHE A 218 -10.73 -28.18 2.78
CA PHE A 218 -11.90 -28.88 3.28
C PHE A 218 -12.14 -30.19 2.52
N ALA A 219 -12.18 -31.31 3.24
CA ALA A 219 -12.48 -32.63 2.68
C ALA A 219 -13.45 -33.40 3.58
N SER A 220 -14.68 -33.63 3.08
CA SER A 220 -15.77 -34.24 3.86
C SER A 220 -15.52 -35.71 4.23
N GLU A 221 -14.76 -36.44 3.41
CA GLU A 221 -14.44 -37.87 3.60
C GLU A 221 -13.08 -38.09 4.27
N GLY A 222 -12.49 -37.03 4.83
CA GLY A 222 -11.16 -37.05 5.44
C GLY A 222 -10.05 -36.63 4.48
N LEU A 223 -8.83 -36.48 5.03
CA LEU A 223 -7.70 -35.84 4.33
C LEU A 223 -6.88 -36.80 3.46
N ALA A 224 -7.05 -38.12 3.61
CA ALA A 224 -6.25 -39.10 2.88
C ALA A 224 -6.25 -38.90 1.35
N PRO A 225 -7.40 -38.58 0.69
CA PRO A 225 -7.44 -38.37 -0.77
C PRO A 225 -6.68 -37.13 -1.26
N VAL A 226 -6.45 -36.15 -0.38
CA VAL A 226 -5.81 -34.86 -0.71
C VAL A 226 -4.47 -34.66 -0.01
N TRP A 227 -3.96 -35.69 0.69
CA TRP A 227 -2.77 -35.57 1.51
C TRP A 227 -1.53 -35.22 0.71
N GLN A 228 -1.35 -35.82 -0.47
CA GLN A 228 -0.23 -35.54 -1.35
C GLN A 228 -0.20 -34.07 -1.80
N LEU A 229 -1.36 -33.49 -2.05
CA LEU A 229 -1.50 -32.06 -2.35
C LEU A 229 -1.13 -31.22 -1.13
N ILE A 230 -1.67 -31.55 0.04
CA ILE A 230 -1.40 -30.84 1.29
C ILE A 230 0.11 -30.85 1.58
N ASP A 231 0.76 -32.01 1.47
CA ASP A 231 2.20 -32.18 1.69
C ASP A 231 3.02 -31.30 0.72
N ALA A 232 2.61 -31.23 -0.55
CA ALA A 232 3.25 -30.39 -1.55
C ALA A 232 3.11 -28.89 -1.28
N LEU A 233 2.11 -28.46 -0.51
CA LEU A 233 1.80 -27.05 -0.22
C LEU A 233 2.31 -26.57 1.15
N ARG A 234 2.41 -27.47 2.14
CA ARG A 234 2.80 -27.12 3.52
C ARG A 234 4.20 -26.48 3.65
N GLY A 235 5.07 -26.64 2.66
CA GLY A 235 6.39 -26.00 2.64
C GLY A 235 6.35 -24.52 2.26
N ASP A 236 5.30 -24.07 1.57
CA ASP A 236 5.18 -22.73 0.99
C ASP A 236 4.00 -21.93 1.55
N TYR A 237 3.02 -22.59 2.19
CA TYR A 237 1.73 -22.01 2.60
C TYR A 237 1.30 -22.44 4.01
N ASN A 238 0.51 -21.60 4.70
CA ASN A 238 -0.12 -21.97 5.96
C ASN A 238 -1.41 -22.74 5.67
N ILE A 239 -1.52 -23.98 6.14
CA ILE A 239 -2.64 -24.86 5.77
C ILE A 239 -3.60 -25.00 6.94
N LEU A 240 -4.82 -24.51 6.77
CA LEU A 240 -5.94 -24.79 7.67
C LEU A 240 -6.67 -26.05 7.21
N LEU A 241 -7.01 -26.91 8.17
CA LEU A 241 -7.66 -28.20 7.92
C LEU A 241 -8.97 -28.27 8.73
N PRO A 242 -10.00 -27.53 8.32
CA PRO A 242 -11.31 -27.59 8.97
C PRO A 242 -11.87 -29.02 8.88
N ALA A 243 -12.23 -29.60 10.02
CA ALA A 243 -12.83 -30.94 10.08
C ALA A 243 -14.30 -30.93 9.63
N THR A 244 -14.99 -29.79 9.81
CA THR A 244 -16.39 -29.60 9.43
C THR A 244 -16.60 -28.26 8.70
N LEU A 245 -17.73 -28.14 7.98
CA LEU A 245 -18.14 -26.86 7.39
C LEU A 245 -18.32 -25.76 8.45
N ASN A 246 -18.68 -26.12 9.68
CA ASN A 246 -18.81 -25.16 10.77
C ASN A 246 -17.45 -24.64 11.23
N ASP A 247 -16.41 -25.49 11.24
CA ASP A 247 -15.04 -25.05 11.52
C ASP A 247 -14.53 -24.11 10.41
N LEU A 248 -14.80 -24.45 9.15
CA LEU A 248 -14.48 -23.57 8.02
C LEU A 248 -15.20 -22.22 8.13
N LYS A 249 -16.47 -22.23 8.53
CA LYS A 249 -17.22 -20.99 8.79
C LYS A 249 -16.55 -20.14 9.87
N GLN A 250 -16.18 -20.74 11.02
CA GLN A 250 -15.50 -20.02 12.10
C GLN A 250 -14.16 -19.43 11.66
N GLN A 251 -13.39 -20.15 10.83
CA GLN A 251 -12.13 -19.66 10.27
C GLN A 251 -12.36 -18.49 9.30
N LEU A 252 -13.35 -18.59 8.41
CA LEU A 252 -13.71 -17.50 7.50
C LEU A 252 -14.20 -16.25 8.26
N GLU A 253 -14.84 -16.42 9.41
CA GLU A 253 -15.32 -15.30 10.27
C GLU A 253 -14.24 -14.74 11.22
N SER A 254 -13.08 -15.38 11.34
CA SER A 254 -12.00 -15.01 12.27
C SER A 254 -11.06 -13.96 11.70
N ALA A 255 -10.89 -12.81 12.39
CA ALA A 255 -9.98 -11.75 11.95
C ALA A 255 -8.49 -12.16 11.93
N GLU A 256 -8.08 -13.19 12.69
CA GLU A 256 -6.68 -13.64 12.76
C GLU A 256 -6.38 -14.86 11.86
N GLN A 257 -7.40 -15.56 11.35
CA GLN A 257 -7.25 -16.84 10.64
C GLN A 257 -8.10 -16.96 9.36
N THR A 258 -8.51 -15.84 8.78
CA THR A 258 -9.21 -15.86 7.49
C THR A 258 -8.31 -16.45 6.40
N PRO A 259 -8.76 -17.48 5.66
CA PRO A 259 -8.00 -18.03 4.55
C PRO A 259 -8.01 -17.12 3.31
N ASP A 260 -6.91 -17.13 2.58
CA ASP A 260 -6.72 -16.48 1.28
C ASP A 260 -7.26 -17.30 0.11
N LEU A 261 -7.42 -18.60 0.30
CA LEU A 261 -7.92 -19.54 -0.70
C LEU A 261 -8.62 -20.69 0.02
N VAL A 262 -9.76 -21.11 -0.51
CA VAL A 262 -10.47 -22.30 -0.04
C VAL A 262 -10.35 -23.40 -1.10
N LEU A 263 -9.82 -24.54 -0.71
CA LEU A 263 -9.79 -25.75 -1.52
C LEU A 263 -10.82 -26.75 -0.99
N ILE A 264 -11.71 -27.21 -1.86
CA ILE A 264 -12.77 -28.18 -1.52
C ILE A 264 -12.51 -29.47 -2.26
N HIS A 265 -12.38 -30.59 -1.54
CA HIS A 265 -12.32 -31.91 -2.19
C HIS A 265 -13.66 -32.24 -2.85
N ALA A 266 -13.62 -32.56 -4.14
CA ALA A 266 -14.78 -32.86 -4.96
C ALA A 266 -15.26 -34.29 -4.71
N THR A 267 -16.12 -34.44 -3.68
CA THR A 267 -16.89 -35.66 -3.38
C THR A 267 -18.31 -35.54 -3.94
N ASP A 268 -19.20 -36.51 -3.72
CA ASP A 268 -20.57 -36.49 -4.24
C ASP A 268 -21.37 -35.21 -3.87
N ASP A 269 -21.03 -34.56 -2.75
CA ASP A 269 -21.71 -33.36 -2.24
C ASP A 269 -20.96 -32.03 -2.54
N TRP A 270 -19.99 -32.07 -3.46
CA TRP A 270 -19.11 -30.92 -3.75
C TRP A 270 -19.87 -29.63 -4.09
N LEU A 271 -20.99 -29.73 -4.81
CA LEU A 271 -21.78 -28.57 -5.25
C LEU A 271 -22.42 -27.86 -4.06
N ASN A 272 -22.97 -28.61 -3.10
CA ASN A 272 -23.55 -28.02 -1.89
C ASN A 272 -22.46 -27.34 -1.04
N ASN A 273 -21.28 -27.96 -0.93
CA ASN A 273 -20.13 -27.38 -0.25
C ASN A 273 -19.64 -26.07 -0.90
N LEU A 274 -19.54 -26.05 -2.22
CA LEU A 274 -19.17 -24.85 -2.99
C LEU A 274 -20.17 -23.71 -2.77
N LEU A 275 -21.46 -23.99 -2.98
CA LEU A 275 -22.54 -23.00 -2.83
C LEU A 275 -22.68 -22.51 -1.38
N TYR A 276 -22.38 -23.36 -0.39
CA TYR A 276 -22.34 -22.95 1.01
C TYR A 276 -21.21 -21.96 1.28
N CYS A 277 -19.99 -22.27 0.85
CA CYS A 277 -18.82 -21.39 1.02
C CYS A 277 -18.99 -20.06 0.30
N GLN A 278 -19.52 -20.06 -0.92
CA GLN A 278 -19.82 -18.83 -1.66
C GLN A 278 -20.80 -17.92 -0.92
N ARG A 279 -21.88 -18.48 -0.35
CA ARG A 279 -22.84 -17.70 0.44
C ARG A 279 -22.21 -17.11 1.71
N LEU A 280 -21.31 -17.84 2.37
CA LEU A 280 -20.58 -17.32 3.52
C LEU A 280 -19.69 -16.14 3.12
N ILE A 281 -18.88 -16.30 2.07
CA ILE A 281 -17.96 -15.27 1.58
C ILE A 281 -18.72 -14.04 1.08
N GLN A 282 -19.86 -14.21 0.41
CA GLN A 282 -20.71 -13.08 -0.02
C GLN A 282 -21.28 -12.26 1.14
N ASN A 283 -21.49 -12.89 2.31
CA ASN A 283 -21.96 -12.19 3.50
C ASN A 283 -20.83 -11.45 4.23
N MET A 284 -19.57 -11.72 3.89
CA MET A 284 -18.41 -11.03 4.43
C MET A 284 -18.20 -9.69 3.72
N LYS A 285 -17.98 -8.62 4.48
CA LYS A 285 -17.84 -7.27 3.92
C LYS A 285 -16.52 -7.14 3.15
N ASN A 286 -16.62 -6.88 1.84
CA ASN A 286 -15.49 -6.50 0.99
C ASN A 286 -14.30 -7.48 1.01
N THR A 287 -14.57 -8.78 1.10
CA THR A 287 -13.52 -9.80 1.07
C THR A 287 -13.77 -10.72 -0.12
N PHE A 288 -12.83 -10.74 -1.06
CA PHE A 288 -12.78 -11.76 -2.08
C PHE A 288 -11.90 -12.93 -1.62
N ILE A 289 -12.46 -14.15 -1.63
CA ILE A 289 -11.72 -15.37 -1.34
C ILE A 289 -12.00 -16.34 -2.51
N PRO A 290 -11.01 -16.68 -3.34
CA PRO A 290 -11.16 -17.69 -4.37
C PRO A 290 -11.48 -19.05 -3.75
N ILE A 291 -12.29 -19.83 -4.46
CA ILE A 291 -12.65 -21.21 -4.06
C ILE A 291 -12.33 -22.12 -5.23
N ALA A 292 -11.46 -23.12 -5.02
CA ALA A 292 -11.14 -24.12 -6.03
C ALA A 292 -11.53 -25.53 -5.57
N LEU A 293 -11.86 -26.39 -6.53
CA LEU A 293 -12.15 -27.79 -6.25
C LEU A 293 -10.90 -28.65 -6.46
N ILE A 294 -10.82 -29.77 -5.74
CA ILE A 294 -9.79 -30.80 -5.93
C ILE A 294 -10.49 -32.09 -6.36
N GLY A 295 -10.25 -32.56 -7.58
CA GLY A 295 -10.94 -33.74 -8.12
C GLY A 295 -10.08 -34.64 -8.99
N ALA A 296 -10.72 -35.56 -9.72
CA ALA A 296 -10.06 -36.59 -10.52
C ALA A 296 -9.83 -36.13 -11.98
N GLU A 297 -8.88 -36.76 -12.68
CA GLU A 297 -8.45 -36.34 -14.03
C GLU A 297 -9.51 -36.57 -15.13
N ASN A 298 -10.46 -37.49 -14.95
CA ASN A 298 -11.41 -37.89 -16.00
C ASN A 298 -12.84 -37.38 -15.76
N ASP A 299 -13.01 -36.25 -15.07
CA ASP A 299 -14.34 -35.71 -14.73
C ASP A 299 -14.60 -34.33 -15.38
N ASP A 300 -14.49 -34.28 -16.71
CA ASP A 300 -14.73 -33.07 -17.52
C ASP A 300 -16.12 -32.46 -17.25
N GLN A 301 -17.12 -33.29 -16.93
CA GLN A 301 -18.46 -32.80 -16.62
C GLN A 301 -18.49 -32.07 -15.27
N GLN A 302 -17.87 -32.62 -14.23
CA GLN A 302 -17.76 -31.96 -12.94
C GLN A 302 -16.89 -30.72 -13.02
N GLU A 303 -15.77 -30.75 -13.75
CA GLU A 303 -14.93 -29.57 -13.98
C GLU A 303 -15.71 -28.44 -14.67
N LEU A 304 -16.45 -28.74 -15.73
CA LEU A 304 -17.29 -27.75 -16.42
C LEU A 304 -18.38 -27.19 -15.48
N GLN A 305 -19.01 -28.06 -14.68
CA GLN A 305 -19.99 -27.64 -13.70
C GLN A 305 -19.38 -26.76 -12.61
N ALA A 306 -18.16 -27.03 -12.17
CA ALA A 306 -17.46 -26.24 -11.17
C ALA A 306 -17.32 -24.78 -11.62
N TYR A 307 -16.83 -24.56 -12.84
CA TYR A 307 -16.71 -23.23 -13.41
C TYR A 307 -18.07 -22.55 -13.60
N ALA A 308 -19.07 -23.30 -14.08
CA ALA A 308 -20.44 -22.77 -14.27
C ALA A 308 -21.07 -22.26 -12.96
N HIS A 309 -20.66 -22.83 -11.82
CA HIS A 309 -21.13 -22.42 -10.49
C HIS A 309 -20.13 -21.50 -9.76
N GLY A 310 -19.12 -20.97 -10.45
CA GLY A 310 -18.23 -19.94 -9.92
C GLY A 310 -17.06 -20.44 -9.08
N ALA A 311 -16.63 -21.69 -9.25
CA ALA A 311 -15.30 -22.09 -8.80
C ALA A 311 -14.22 -21.30 -9.55
N SER A 312 -13.19 -20.87 -8.84
CA SER A 312 -12.03 -20.15 -9.39
C SER A 312 -11.10 -21.08 -10.18
N ASP A 313 -11.02 -22.35 -9.78
CA ASP A 313 -10.25 -23.37 -10.48
C ASP A 313 -10.72 -24.80 -10.13
N TYR A 314 -10.35 -25.78 -10.96
CA TYR A 314 -10.49 -27.22 -10.71
C TYR A 314 -9.11 -27.89 -10.77
N LEU A 315 -8.61 -28.34 -9.62
CA LEU A 315 -7.29 -28.92 -9.44
C LEU A 315 -7.36 -30.45 -9.47
N ILE A 316 -6.58 -31.06 -10.35
CA ILE A 316 -6.47 -32.53 -10.42
C ILE A 316 -5.52 -33.01 -9.32
N LYS A 317 -5.99 -33.94 -8.47
CA LYS A 317 -5.29 -34.42 -7.26
C LYS A 317 -3.88 -35.00 -7.51
N ASP A 318 -3.68 -35.69 -8.63
CA ASP A 318 -2.45 -36.44 -8.95
C ASP A 318 -1.53 -35.73 -9.95
N ARG A 319 -1.78 -34.43 -10.20
CA ARG A 319 -0.91 -33.62 -11.07
C ARG A 319 0.46 -33.37 -10.43
N ALA A 320 1.45 -33.09 -11.28
CA ALA A 320 2.78 -32.68 -10.82
C ALA A 320 2.67 -31.44 -9.91
N ALA A 321 3.31 -31.49 -8.74
CA ALA A 321 3.22 -30.45 -7.71
C ALA A 321 3.53 -29.03 -8.22
N GLY A 322 4.45 -28.90 -9.19
CA GLY A 322 4.77 -27.61 -9.81
C GLY A 322 3.59 -26.98 -10.56
N ILE A 323 2.74 -27.79 -11.20
CA ILE A 323 1.54 -27.31 -11.90
C ILE A 323 0.51 -26.82 -10.88
N THR A 324 0.28 -27.60 -9.82
CA THR A 324 -0.70 -27.22 -8.80
C THR A 324 -0.27 -25.97 -8.04
N ARG A 325 1.02 -25.85 -7.72
CA ARG A 325 1.57 -24.62 -7.13
C ARG A 325 1.38 -23.42 -8.05
N ALA A 326 1.69 -23.54 -9.35
CA ALA A 326 1.51 -22.45 -10.30
C ALA A 326 0.06 -21.96 -10.37
N ARG A 327 -0.92 -22.88 -10.37
CA ARG A 327 -2.35 -22.55 -10.35
C ARG A 327 -2.78 -21.86 -9.05
N ILE A 328 -2.33 -22.37 -7.90
CA ILE A 328 -2.61 -21.75 -6.59
C ILE A 328 -2.01 -20.35 -6.53
N SER A 329 -0.75 -20.17 -6.94
CA SER A 329 -0.11 -18.85 -6.98
C SER A 329 -0.87 -17.87 -7.87
N MET A 330 -1.37 -18.31 -9.03
CA MET A 330 -2.18 -17.46 -9.92
C MET A 330 -3.49 -17.00 -9.27
N MET A 331 -4.18 -17.88 -8.53
CA MET A 331 -5.39 -17.50 -7.80
C MET A 331 -5.10 -16.51 -6.66
N LEU A 332 -4.01 -16.72 -5.94
CA LEU A 332 -3.58 -15.82 -4.85
C LEU A 332 -3.15 -14.45 -5.40
N GLU A 333 -2.46 -14.42 -6.54
CA GLU A 333 -2.11 -13.17 -7.24
C GLU A 333 -3.35 -12.42 -7.73
N LEU A 334 -4.34 -13.14 -8.28
CA LEU A 334 -5.63 -12.55 -8.66
C LEU A 334 -6.35 -11.95 -7.46
N LYS A 335 -6.37 -12.66 -6.32
CA LYS A 335 -6.91 -12.13 -5.06
C LYS A 335 -6.18 -10.86 -4.64
N ARG A 336 -4.84 -10.86 -4.59
CA ARG A 336 -4.04 -9.69 -4.23
C ARG A 336 -4.34 -8.49 -5.13
N SER A 337 -4.37 -8.70 -6.45
CA SER A 337 -4.67 -7.65 -7.42
C SER A 337 -6.07 -7.07 -7.20
N ARG A 338 -7.05 -7.93 -6.92
CA ARG A 338 -8.41 -7.48 -6.62
C ARG A 338 -8.49 -6.73 -5.29
N ASP A 339 -7.85 -7.23 -4.24
CA ASP A 339 -7.82 -6.57 -2.93
C ASP A 339 -7.14 -5.20 -3.04
N PHE A 340 -6.06 -5.09 -3.84
CA PHE A 340 -5.40 -3.83 -4.15
C PHE A 340 -6.31 -2.87 -4.91
N LEU A 341 -7.01 -3.35 -5.96
CA LEU A 341 -7.97 -2.54 -6.71
C LEU A 341 -9.13 -2.08 -5.82
N GLU A 342 -9.65 -2.95 -4.96
CA GLU A 342 -10.71 -2.61 -4.02
C GLU A 342 -10.24 -1.60 -2.97
N ARG A 343 -9.01 -1.73 -2.43
CA ARG A 343 -8.40 -0.73 -1.54
C ARG A 343 -8.21 0.61 -2.25
N SER A 344 -7.59 0.61 -3.43
CA SER A 344 -7.36 1.81 -4.24
C SER A 344 -8.66 2.52 -4.64
N ALA A 345 -9.74 1.75 -4.85
CA ALA A 345 -11.05 2.31 -5.15
C ALA A 345 -11.74 2.96 -3.93
N ARG A 346 -11.28 2.70 -2.71
CA ARG A 346 -11.87 3.22 -1.45
C ARG A 346 -11.15 4.44 -0.89
N ILE A 347 -9.87 4.62 -1.20
CA ILE A 347 -9.08 5.69 -0.60
C ILE A 347 -8.85 6.85 -1.58
N ASP A 348 -8.70 8.05 -1.04
CA ASP A 348 -8.27 9.24 -1.78
C ASP A 348 -6.75 9.21 -1.99
N GLY A 349 -6.33 9.21 -3.26
CA GLY A 349 -4.92 9.08 -3.64
C GLY A 349 -4.02 10.25 -3.23
N LEU A 350 -4.55 11.40 -2.79
CA LEU A 350 -3.72 12.49 -2.29
C LEU A 350 -3.51 12.41 -0.78
N THR A 351 -4.57 12.11 -0.04
CA THR A 351 -4.64 12.32 1.42
C THR A 351 -4.60 11.04 2.24
N GLY A 352 -4.77 9.87 1.62
CA GLY A 352 -4.76 8.59 2.33
C GLY A 352 -5.99 8.31 3.20
N VAL A 353 -6.96 9.24 3.26
CA VAL A 353 -8.27 9.02 3.90
C VAL A 353 -9.28 8.47 2.91
N ASN A 354 -10.37 7.87 3.39
CA ASN A 354 -11.42 7.32 2.53
C ASN A 354 -11.90 8.37 1.51
N ASN A 355 -12.16 7.95 0.27
CA ASN A 355 -12.69 8.87 -0.74
C ASN A 355 -14.21 9.06 -0.55
N ARG A 356 -14.76 10.01 -1.31
CA ARG A 356 -16.20 10.31 -1.30
C ARG A 356 -17.09 9.09 -1.56
N ARG A 357 -16.68 8.19 -2.46
CA ARG A 357 -17.47 6.98 -2.77
C ARG A 357 -17.57 6.05 -1.57
N GLU A 358 -16.47 5.87 -0.84
CA GLU A 358 -16.47 5.06 0.38
C GLU A 358 -17.25 5.75 1.52
N PHE A 359 -17.19 7.08 1.60
CA PHE A 359 -18.06 7.85 2.51
C PHE A 359 -19.54 7.57 2.26
N GLU A 360 -20.03 7.75 1.02
CA GLU A 360 -21.44 7.55 0.67
C GLU A 360 -21.91 6.13 1.00
N LYS A 361 -21.07 5.12 0.70
CA LYS A 361 -21.34 3.72 1.05
C LYS A 361 -21.40 3.50 2.56
N THR A 362 -20.46 4.06 3.31
CA THR A 362 -20.38 3.91 4.77
C THR A 362 -21.54 4.60 5.46
N LEU A 363 -21.91 5.80 4.99
CA LEU A 363 -23.06 6.54 5.47
C LEU A 363 -24.35 5.72 5.34
N GLU A 364 -24.60 5.14 4.17
CA GLU A 364 -25.80 4.32 3.94
C GLU A 364 -25.84 3.08 4.87
N MET A 365 -24.70 2.42 5.06
CA MET A 365 -24.59 1.27 5.97
C MET A 365 -24.86 1.65 7.43
N GLU A 366 -24.18 2.68 7.92
CA GLU A 366 -24.30 3.13 9.31
C GLU A 366 -25.66 3.78 9.58
N TRP A 367 -26.28 4.40 8.58
CA TRP A 367 -27.65 4.89 8.68
C TRP A 367 -28.64 3.76 9.00
N ARG A 368 -28.59 2.67 8.22
CA ARG A 368 -29.44 1.48 8.45
C ARG A 368 -29.15 0.82 9.79
N ARG A 369 -27.88 0.74 10.18
CA ARG A 369 -27.47 0.18 11.49
C ARG A 369 -28.05 1.02 12.63
N SER A 370 -27.83 2.33 12.61
CA SER A 370 -28.28 3.29 13.62
C SER A 370 -29.81 3.38 13.70
N ALA A 371 -30.52 3.26 12.57
CA ALA A 371 -31.99 3.18 12.56
C ALA A 371 -32.50 1.95 13.31
N ARG A 372 -31.82 0.80 13.16
CA ARG A 372 -32.16 -0.45 13.85
C ARG A 372 -31.81 -0.41 15.34
N THR A 373 -30.66 0.16 15.70
CA THR A 373 -30.19 0.23 17.10
C THR A 373 -30.72 1.44 17.86
N ARG A 374 -31.39 2.38 17.15
CA ARG A 374 -31.85 3.68 17.66
C ARG A 374 -30.72 4.49 18.32
N GLN A 375 -29.53 4.41 17.75
CA GLN A 375 -28.36 5.16 18.20
C GLN A 375 -28.18 6.43 17.37
N PRO A 376 -27.60 7.49 17.95
CA PRO A 376 -27.32 8.70 17.21
C PRO A 376 -26.21 8.47 16.18
N LEU A 377 -26.34 9.09 15.01
CA LEU A 377 -25.34 9.16 13.98
C LEU A 377 -24.98 10.63 13.76
N SER A 378 -23.70 10.95 13.95
CA SER A 378 -23.19 12.30 13.80
C SER A 378 -22.30 12.43 12.58
N LEU A 379 -22.32 13.62 11.97
CA LEU A 379 -21.54 13.98 10.81
C LEU A 379 -20.88 15.34 11.04
N ILE A 380 -19.61 15.44 10.68
CA ILE A 380 -18.86 16.69 10.66
C ILE A 380 -18.47 16.95 9.21
N MET A 381 -18.90 18.07 8.66
CA MET A 381 -18.44 18.60 7.37
C MET A 381 -17.37 19.66 7.66
N LEU A 382 -16.18 19.50 7.09
CA LEU A 382 -15.02 20.35 7.32
C LEU A 382 -14.53 20.94 6.01
N ASP A 383 -14.14 22.21 6.04
CA ASP A 383 -13.49 22.88 4.91
C ASP A 383 -12.32 23.74 5.39
N VAL A 384 -11.22 23.69 4.63
CA VAL A 384 -10.01 24.46 4.93
C VAL A 384 -10.19 25.92 4.53
N ASP A 385 -10.07 26.81 5.51
CA ASP A 385 -10.33 28.23 5.32
C ASP A 385 -9.31 28.85 4.37
N HIS A 386 -9.82 29.61 3.40
CA HIS A 386 -9.01 30.38 2.44
C HIS A 386 -8.04 29.52 1.58
N PHE A 387 -8.32 28.24 1.40
CA PHE A 387 -7.41 27.32 0.72
C PHE A 387 -7.06 27.72 -0.72
N LYS A 388 -8.00 28.31 -1.47
CA LYS A 388 -7.68 28.91 -2.78
C LYS A 388 -6.60 29.99 -2.69
N ALA A 389 -6.69 30.89 -1.72
CA ALA A 389 -5.70 31.95 -1.52
C ALA A 389 -4.34 31.40 -1.04
N PHE A 390 -4.36 30.27 -0.33
CA PHE A 390 -3.16 29.51 0.01
C PHE A 390 -2.48 28.96 -1.26
N ASN A 391 -3.22 28.25 -2.11
CA ASN A 391 -2.71 27.72 -3.38
C ASN A 391 -2.19 28.82 -4.30
N ASP A 392 -2.90 29.94 -4.42
CA ASP A 392 -2.49 31.09 -5.22
C ASP A 392 -1.18 31.75 -4.71
N ARG A 393 -0.78 31.48 -3.45
CA ARG A 393 0.42 32.05 -2.81
C ARG A 393 1.60 31.10 -2.79
N TYR A 394 1.36 29.82 -2.52
CA TYR A 394 2.39 28.81 -2.27
C TYR A 394 2.46 27.72 -3.35
N GLY A 395 1.53 27.73 -4.31
CA GLY A 395 1.43 26.73 -5.37
C GLY A 395 0.63 25.49 -4.96
N HIS A 396 0.16 24.74 -5.97
CA HIS A 396 -0.67 23.55 -5.76
C HIS A 396 0.04 22.44 -4.99
N LEU A 397 1.36 22.24 -5.21
CA LEU A 397 2.14 21.23 -4.49
C LEU A 397 2.19 21.50 -2.97
N ALA A 398 2.34 22.77 -2.58
CA ALA A 398 2.27 23.16 -1.17
C ALA A 398 0.85 22.96 -0.61
N GLY A 399 -0.18 23.21 -1.42
CA GLY A 399 -1.57 22.88 -1.12
C GLY A 399 -1.78 21.39 -0.84
N ASP A 400 -1.26 20.55 -1.71
CA ASP A 400 -1.35 19.09 -1.60
C ASP A 400 -0.67 18.59 -0.32
N SER A 401 0.53 19.10 -0.01
CA SER A 401 1.22 18.82 1.26
C SER A 401 0.42 19.29 2.47
N CYS A 402 -0.21 20.46 2.39
CA CYS A 402 -1.09 20.98 3.43
C CYS A 402 -2.30 20.05 3.68
N LEU A 403 -2.96 19.58 2.63
CA LEU A 403 -4.09 18.64 2.74
C LEU A 403 -3.69 17.30 3.34
N ARG A 404 -2.50 16.76 2.97
CA ARG A 404 -1.96 15.53 3.59
C ARG A 404 -1.76 15.69 5.09
N ARG A 405 -1.17 16.79 5.54
CA ARG A 405 -0.93 17.06 6.96
C ARG A 405 -2.24 17.23 7.74
N ILE A 406 -3.22 17.91 7.15
CA ILE A 406 -4.57 18.04 7.74
C ILE A 406 -5.25 16.68 7.86
N ALA A 407 -5.19 15.85 6.81
CA ALA A 407 -5.73 14.49 6.81
C ALA A 407 -5.09 13.62 7.92
N GLY A 408 -3.76 13.63 8.05
CA GLY A 408 -3.06 12.93 9.13
C GLY A 408 -3.48 13.42 10.53
N ALA A 409 -3.62 14.73 10.74
CA ALA A 409 -4.11 15.28 12.01
C ALA A 409 -5.54 14.81 12.34
N MET A 410 -6.42 14.68 11.34
CA MET A 410 -7.76 14.13 11.53
C MET A 410 -7.73 12.65 11.87
N GLN A 411 -6.94 11.83 11.14
CA GLN A 411 -6.83 10.39 11.39
C GLN A 411 -6.33 10.09 12.81
N THR A 412 -5.31 10.82 13.30
CA THR A 412 -4.79 10.65 14.67
C THR A 412 -5.74 11.11 15.78
N THR A 413 -6.72 11.95 15.44
CA THR A 413 -7.75 12.43 16.37
C THR A 413 -8.93 11.47 16.44
N VAL A 414 -9.28 10.85 15.32
CA VAL A 414 -10.46 10.00 15.13
C VAL A 414 -10.04 8.54 15.26
N ASN A 415 -9.97 8.04 16.50
CA ASN A 415 -9.31 6.76 16.82
C ASN A 415 -10.27 5.58 17.07
N ARG A 416 -11.59 5.73 16.89
CA ARG A 416 -12.53 4.62 17.11
C ARG A 416 -12.67 3.82 15.81
N SER A 417 -12.74 2.49 15.93
CA SER A 417 -12.84 1.56 14.80
C SER A 417 -14.05 1.74 13.88
N HIS A 418 -15.08 2.47 14.33
CA HIS A 418 -16.29 2.75 13.55
C HIS A 418 -16.36 4.18 13.03
N ASP A 419 -15.45 5.05 13.47
CA ASP A 419 -15.40 6.40 12.96
C ASP A 419 -14.67 6.40 11.62
N ALA A 420 -15.09 7.26 10.69
CA ALA A 420 -14.52 7.33 9.36
C ALA A 420 -14.16 8.77 8.99
N VAL A 421 -12.90 8.99 8.62
CA VAL A 421 -12.45 10.25 8.01
C VAL A 421 -12.40 10.05 6.51
N CYS A 422 -13.01 10.96 5.77
CA CYS A 422 -13.11 10.88 4.32
C CYS A 422 -12.81 12.24 3.67
N ARG A 423 -12.22 12.25 2.48
CA ARG A 423 -12.13 13.46 1.64
C ARG A 423 -13.36 13.53 0.74
N TYR A 424 -14.12 14.61 0.88
CA TYR A 424 -15.36 14.82 0.13
C TYR A 424 -15.10 15.39 -1.26
N GLY A 425 -14.12 16.28 -1.39
CA GLY A 425 -13.63 16.81 -2.65
C GLY A 425 -12.81 18.08 -2.43
N GLY A 426 -11.75 18.30 -3.23
CA GLY A 426 -10.90 19.49 -3.10
C GLY A 426 -10.32 19.61 -1.68
N GLU A 427 -10.66 20.70 -0.99
CA GLU A 427 -10.30 21.01 0.39
C GLU A 427 -11.34 20.58 1.45
N GLU A 428 -12.39 19.87 1.04
CA GLU A 428 -13.49 19.44 1.90
C GLU A 428 -13.28 18.03 2.43
N PHE A 429 -13.52 17.86 3.73
CA PHE A 429 -13.46 16.59 4.44
C PHE A 429 -14.75 16.31 5.18
N VAL A 430 -15.05 15.03 5.36
CA VAL A 430 -16.20 14.55 6.12
C VAL A 430 -15.76 13.54 7.15
N ILE A 431 -16.26 13.69 8.37
CA ILE A 431 -16.05 12.74 9.46
C ILE A 431 -17.41 12.17 9.87
N LEU A 432 -17.55 10.85 9.76
CA LEU A 432 -18.72 10.11 10.19
C LEU A 432 -18.46 9.48 11.56
N LEU A 433 -19.36 9.73 12.51
CA LEU A 433 -19.23 9.30 13.91
C LEU A 433 -20.49 8.50 14.32
N PRO A 434 -20.48 7.16 14.14
CA PRO A 434 -21.56 6.31 14.63
C PRO A 434 -21.66 6.31 16.15
N GLU A 435 -22.88 6.11 16.65
CA GLU A 435 -23.17 5.98 18.09
C GLU A 435 -22.62 7.16 18.93
N THR A 436 -22.61 8.35 18.33
CA THR A 436 -22.07 9.58 18.90
C THR A 436 -23.14 10.66 18.89
N ASP A 437 -23.40 11.27 20.05
CA ASP A 437 -24.36 12.35 20.18
C ASP A 437 -23.76 13.71 19.75
N GLN A 438 -24.60 14.74 19.67
CA GLN A 438 -24.21 16.08 19.23
C GLN A 438 -23.07 16.66 20.07
N LYS A 439 -23.09 16.46 21.39
CA LYS A 439 -22.04 16.96 22.30
C LYS A 439 -20.70 16.25 22.07
N GLY A 440 -20.74 14.93 21.86
CA GLY A 440 -19.56 14.15 21.50
C GLY A 440 -18.96 14.59 20.18
N ALA A 441 -19.81 14.78 19.16
CA ALA A 441 -19.40 15.23 17.83
C ALA A 441 -18.78 16.64 17.86
N GLU A 442 -19.37 17.58 18.60
CA GLU A 442 -18.80 18.92 18.80
C GLU A 442 -17.43 18.88 19.47
N ARG A 443 -17.23 17.98 20.44
CA ARG A 443 -15.93 17.81 21.11
C ARG A 443 -14.87 17.27 20.17
N VAL A 444 -15.22 16.30 19.32
CA VAL A 444 -14.34 15.78 18.27
C VAL A 444 -13.99 16.90 17.28
N ALA A 445 -15.00 17.62 16.78
CA ALA A 445 -14.82 18.76 15.86
C ALA A 445 -13.88 19.83 16.44
N GLN A 446 -14.07 20.18 17.71
CA GLN A 446 -13.22 21.16 18.40
C GLN A 446 -11.79 20.66 18.56
N THR A 447 -11.60 19.36 18.80
CA THR A 447 -10.27 18.75 18.91
C THR A 447 -9.57 18.77 17.56
N ILE A 448 -10.25 18.38 16.47
CA ILE A 448 -9.73 18.45 15.10
C ILE A 448 -9.30 19.88 14.77
N ARG A 449 -10.14 20.88 15.09
CA ARG A 449 -9.83 22.29 14.86
C ARG A 449 -8.53 22.69 15.56
N GLN A 450 -8.36 22.32 16.83
CA GLN A 450 -7.16 22.62 17.60
C GLN A 450 -5.92 21.92 17.02
N GLN A 451 -6.03 20.65 16.62
CA GLN A 451 -4.93 19.91 16.00
C GLN A 451 -4.49 20.53 14.67
N ILE A 452 -5.42 20.95 13.81
CA ILE A 452 -5.11 21.66 12.56
C ILE A 452 -4.35 22.96 12.84
N MET A 453 -4.79 23.74 13.85
CA MET A 453 -4.06 24.96 14.24
C MET A 453 -2.65 24.65 14.77
N LEU A 454 -2.48 23.56 15.53
CA LEU A 454 -1.20 23.13 16.10
C LEU A 454 -0.20 22.67 15.04
N LEU A 455 -0.63 22.33 13.82
CA LEU A 455 0.28 22.06 12.70
C LEU A 455 1.14 23.27 12.33
N GLY A 456 0.72 24.49 12.69
CA GLY A 456 1.51 25.71 12.52
C GLY A 456 1.83 26.04 11.06
N ILE A 457 1.01 25.58 10.11
CA ILE A 457 1.24 25.79 8.66
C ILE A 457 1.01 27.26 8.34
N THR A 458 2.07 27.98 7.94
CA THR A 458 1.99 29.42 7.66
C THR A 458 1.03 29.74 6.51
N HIS A 459 0.14 30.72 6.71
CA HIS A 459 -0.78 31.21 5.68
C HIS A 459 -0.86 32.75 5.68
N ASP A 460 0.07 33.40 4.98
CA ASP A 460 0.23 34.87 4.98
C ASP A 460 -0.95 35.63 4.36
N ARG A 461 -1.69 34.96 3.46
CA ARG A 461 -2.87 35.53 2.78
C ARG A 461 -4.19 35.23 3.48
N SER A 462 -4.18 34.59 4.64
CA SER A 462 -5.43 34.31 5.36
C SER A 462 -5.91 35.54 6.12
N SER A 463 -7.22 35.80 6.06
CA SER A 463 -7.86 36.79 6.93
C SER A 463 -8.20 36.24 8.33
N THR A 464 -8.04 34.94 8.57
CA THR A 464 -8.37 34.29 9.87
C THR A 464 -7.17 34.16 10.81
N GLY A 465 -5.94 34.36 10.32
CA GLY A 465 -4.71 34.27 11.11
C GLY A 465 -3.48 34.04 10.25
N LEU A 466 -2.30 33.91 10.88
CA LEU A 466 -1.03 33.62 10.19
C LEU A 466 -0.83 32.14 9.87
N VAL A 467 -1.80 31.29 10.23
CA VAL A 467 -1.74 29.84 10.03
C VAL A 467 -2.99 29.33 9.33
N VAL A 468 -2.90 28.17 8.70
CA VAL A 468 -4.05 27.46 8.11
C VAL A 468 -5.05 27.11 9.21
N THR A 469 -6.34 27.37 8.94
CA THR A 469 -7.46 27.06 9.83
C THR A 469 -8.54 26.29 9.06
N ALA A 470 -9.50 25.72 9.77
CA ALA A 470 -10.64 25.05 9.15
C ALA A 470 -11.95 25.40 9.84
N SER A 471 -13.02 25.50 9.06
CA SER A 471 -14.39 25.68 9.52
C SER A 471 -15.13 24.35 9.50
N GLN A 472 -16.01 24.13 10.47
CA GLN A 472 -16.70 22.85 10.65
C GLN A 472 -18.19 23.03 10.91
N GLY A 473 -19.01 22.25 10.21
CA GLY A 473 -20.44 22.09 10.46
C GLY A 473 -20.74 20.71 11.04
N VAL A 474 -21.41 20.67 12.18
CA VAL A 474 -21.75 19.42 12.90
C VAL A 474 -23.25 19.20 12.85
N ALA A 475 -23.68 18.00 12.48
CA ALA A 475 -25.08 17.59 12.59
C ALA A 475 -25.18 16.20 13.19
N THR A 476 -26.22 15.98 13.99
CA THR A 476 -26.56 14.68 14.57
C THR A 476 -28.02 14.38 14.31
N LEU A 477 -28.30 13.15 13.87
CA LEU A 477 -29.65 12.62 13.78
C LEU A 477 -29.71 11.25 14.44
N ILE A 478 -30.89 10.88 14.93
CA ILE A 478 -31.20 9.48 15.24
C ILE A 478 -31.96 8.96 14.02
N PRO A 479 -31.33 8.10 13.17
CA PRO A 479 -31.97 7.66 11.94
C PRO A 479 -33.32 7.00 12.18
N SER A 480 -34.29 7.32 11.33
CA SER A 480 -35.65 6.80 11.39
C SER A 480 -36.15 6.49 9.97
N SER A 481 -37.26 5.76 9.85
CA SER A 481 -37.89 5.49 8.55
C SER A 481 -38.43 6.74 7.85
N CYS A 482 -38.52 7.87 8.55
CA CYS A 482 -39.04 9.12 8.03
C CYS A 482 -37.95 10.08 7.52
N ASN A 483 -36.68 9.76 7.75
CA ASN A 483 -35.53 10.59 7.38
C ASN A 483 -34.63 9.83 6.40
N SER A 484 -33.84 10.58 5.65
CA SER A 484 -32.82 10.05 4.74
C SER A 484 -31.40 10.41 5.20
N PRO A 485 -30.37 9.61 4.82
CA PRO A 485 -28.98 9.98 5.07
C PRO A 485 -28.59 11.34 4.49
N ASN A 486 -29.21 11.74 3.37
CA ASN A 486 -28.97 13.04 2.75
C ASN A 486 -29.36 14.21 3.67
N GLU A 487 -30.40 14.07 4.50
CA GLU A 487 -30.78 15.12 5.45
C GLU A 487 -29.68 15.40 6.48
N LEU A 488 -28.93 14.37 6.88
CA LEU A 488 -27.78 14.53 7.78
C LEU A 488 -26.66 15.34 7.11
N VAL A 489 -26.36 15.00 5.85
CA VAL A 489 -25.34 15.70 5.04
C VAL A 489 -25.74 17.16 4.82
N GLU A 490 -26.97 17.41 4.38
CA GLU A 490 -27.48 18.76 4.17
C GLU A 490 -27.49 19.59 5.47
N SER A 491 -27.78 18.96 6.62
CA SER A 491 -27.75 19.65 7.90
C SER A 491 -26.34 20.06 8.32
N ALA A 492 -25.35 19.17 8.13
CA ALA A 492 -23.95 19.47 8.40
C ALA A 492 -23.41 20.55 7.44
N ASP A 493 -23.77 20.48 6.15
CA ASP A 493 -23.40 21.49 5.15
C ASP A 493 -23.97 22.88 5.48
N ARG A 494 -25.25 22.96 5.86
CA ARG A 494 -25.85 24.23 6.34
C ARG A 494 -25.12 24.78 7.56
N ALA A 495 -24.68 23.92 8.49
CA ALA A 495 -23.91 24.35 9.64
C ALA A 495 -22.50 24.83 9.23
N LEU A 496 -21.85 24.17 8.28
CA LEU A 496 -20.56 24.60 7.73
C LEU A 496 -20.68 25.96 7.03
N TYR A 497 -21.74 26.18 6.26
CA TYR A 497 -22.03 27.47 5.64
C TYR A 497 -22.18 28.59 6.68
N LYS A 498 -22.86 28.33 7.80
CA LYS A 498 -22.93 29.26 8.94
C LYS A 498 -21.55 29.50 9.57
N ALA A 499 -20.70 28.47 9.69
CA ALA A 499 -19.34 28.62 10.20
C ALA A 499 -18.50 29.54 9.29
N LYS A 500 -18.56 29.33 7.98
CA LYS A 500 -17.86 30.13 6.97
C LYS A 500 -18.35 31.59 6.90
N SER A 501 -19.64 31.82 7.11
CA SER A 501 -20.24 33.17 7.01
C SER A 501 -20.09 34.02 8.27
N THR A 502 -19.74 33.42 9.42
CA THR A 502 -19.48 34.15 10.66
C THR A 502 -18.03 34.66 10.69
N GLN A 503 -17.11 33.90 11.28
CA GLN A 503 -15.70 34.30 11.40
C GLN A 503 -14.72 33.26 10.85
N ARG A 504 -15.22 32.15 10.27
CA ARG A 504 -14.39 30.98 9.96
C ARG A 504 -13.66 30.46 11.20
N ASN A 505 -12.77 29.48 11.05
CA ASN A 505 -12.02 28.87 12.15
C ASN A 505 -12.91 28.59 13.37
N CYS A 506 -14.09 27.98 13.14
CA CYS A 506 -15.08 27.75 14.17
C CYS A 506 -15.88 26.48 13.89
N VAL A 507 -16.54 25.99 14.93
CA VAL A 507 -17.44 24.84 14.87
C VAL A 507 -18.86 25.36 15.08
N VAL A 508 -19.77 24.99 14.18
CA VAL A 508 -21.21 25.31 14.30
C VAL A 508 -22.01 24.02 14.27
N ALA A 509 -22.94 23.87 15.21
CA ALA A 509 -23.91 22.79 15.27
C ALA A 509 -25.22 23.17 14.57
N ALA A 510 -25.84 22.22 13.88
CA ALA A 510 -27.08 22.41 13.12
C ALA A 510 -28.35 22.47 13.98
#